data_AF-A0A2W0EHI4-F1
#
_entry.id   AF-A0A2W0EHI4-F1
#
_cell.length_a   1.000
_cell.length_b   1.000
_cell.length_c   1.000
_cell.angle_alpha   90.00
_cell.angle_beta   90.00
_cell.angle_gamma   90.00
#
_symmetry.space_group_name_H-M   'P 1'
#
loop_
_entity.id
_entity.type
_entity.pdbx_description
1 polymer ?
#
loop_
_entity_poly.entity_id
_entity_poly.type
_entity_poly.pdbx_seq_one_letter_code
_entity_poly.pdbx_strand_id
1 'polypeptide(L)'
;MRRMSTPTPRSGWRAVVHAVVLGLSTGLLMLVAALAVVLIVVPKATGSMPLTVLTQSMEPTLPPGTLLVVRPTPVDDIRVGDVVTYQIVSGQPAVVSHRVVSVSSSSNGERTFVLKGDNNAQADPAPVTAVQIRGVVWYSVPEIGIVNQVVNGSRSWLVPAVAGVLLAYGAVMMTAGFVSAARRRRAGTNRADTSRASTSHGRRSAAHHVERTTTETTTPTRSRLGGRDGRSAAGAGAPRRSRSTAPRRGRPRRSTRRVRAAEGRPRDPS
;
A
#
# COMPACT_ATOMS: atom_id res chain seq x y z
N MET A 1 16.74 55.74 2.55
CA MET A 1 17.13 54.47 3.20
C MET A 1 16.13 53.37 2.83
N ARG A 2 16.51 52.39 2.00
CA ARG A 2 15.61 51.31 1.52
C ARG A 2 16.05 50.00 2.19
N ARG A 3 15.25 49.47 3.12
CA ARG A 3 15.52 48.16 3.75
C ARG A 3 15.32 47.06 2.71
N MET A 4 16.40 46.35 2.37
CA MET A 4 16.35 45.09 1.64
C MET A 4 16.04 43.97 2.64
N SER A 5 14.82 43.46 2.60
CA SER A 5 14.44 42.24 3.30
C SER A 5 14.74 41.06 2.38
N THR A 6 15.80 40.30 2.64
CA THR A 6 16.09 39.05 1.94
C THR A 6 15.11 37.96 2.36
N PRO A 7 14.43 37.25 1.43
CA PRO A 7 13.58 36.12 1.78
C PRO A 7 14.45 34.91 2.15
N THR A 8 14.38 34.46 3.40
CA THR A 8 15.00 33.20 3.85
C THR A 8 14.32 31.99 3.18
N PRO A 9 15.06 31.05 2.55
CA PRO A 9 14.48 29.87 1.93
C PRO A 9 14.21 28.79 2.98
N ARG A 10 13.07 28.87 3.66
CA ARG A 10 12.63 27.87 4.67
C ARG A 10 11.96 26.62 4.05
N SER A 11 12.07 26.39 2.75
CA SER A 11 11.29 25.38 2.01
C SER A 11 12.03 24.07 1.68
N GLY A 12 13.36 24.02 1.80
CA GLY A 12 14.15 22.84 1.42
C GLY A 12 13.95 21.65 2.36
N TRP A 13 14.04 21.86 3.67
CA TRP A 13 13.93 20.78 4.67
C TRP A 13 12.58 20.07 4.63
N ARG A 14 11.47 20.82 4.49
CA ARG A 14 10.13 20.23 4.37
C ARG A 14 10.03 19.35 3.13
N ALA A 15 10.60 19.78 1.99
CA ALA A 15 10.61 18.98 0.77
C ALA A 15 11.42 17.69 0.93
N VAL A 16 12.56 17.74 1.63
CA VAL A 16 13.37 16.55 1.95
C VAL A 16 12.59 15.59 2.85
N VAL A 17 11.99 16.08 3.93
CA VAL A 17 11.17 15.25 4.84
C VAL A 17 10.00 14.61 4.09
N HIS A 18 9.29 15.36 3.24
CA HIS A 18 8.20 14.82 2.43
C HIS A 18 8.68 13.74 1.45
N ALA A 19 9.83 13.94 0.80
CA ALA A 19 10.41 12.94 -0.11
C ALA A 19 10.82 11.66 0.63
N VAL A 20 11.42 11.80 1.82
CA VAL A 20 11.81 10.67 2.67
C VAL A 20 10.57 9.90 3.15
N VAL A 21 9.55 10.59 3.66
CA VAL A 21 8.30 9.94 4.12
C VAL A 21 7.59 9.22 2.97
N LEU A 22 7.54 9.84 1.78
CA LEU A 22 6.94 9.21 0.60
C LEU A 22 7.74 7.98 0.15
N GLY A 23 9.07 8.08 0.14
CA GLY A 23 9.95 6.96 -0.19
C GLY A 23 9.79 5.79 0.78
N LEU A 24 9.81 6.06 2.09
CA LEU A 24 9.61 5.04 3.12
C LEU A 24 8.22 4.40 3.05
N SER A 25 7.17 5.20 2.89
CA SER A 25 5.79 4.72 2.75
C SER A 25 5.63 3.83 1.52
N THR A 26 6.22 4.23 0.39
CA THR A 26 6.22 3.46 -0.84
C THR A 26 7.00 2.16 -0.69
N GLY A 27 8.20 2.22 -0.11
CA GLY A 27 9.02 1.05 0.16
C GLY A 27 8.30 0.04 1.05
N LEU A 28 7.67 0.51 2.13
CA LEU A 28 6.86 -0.32 3.02
C LEU A 28 5.67 -0.94 2.28
N LEU A 29 4.97 -0.17 1.46
CA LEU A 29 3.86 -0.69 0.66
C LEU A 29 4.30 -1.80 -0.30
N MET A 30 5.42 -1.58 -1.02
CA MET A 30 5.97 -2.57 -1.95
C MET A 30 6.42 -3.84 -1.22
N LEU A 31 7.01 -3.70 -0.03
CA LEU A 31 7.40 -4.82 0.82
C LEU A 31 6.17 -5.64 1.24
N VAL A 32 5.12 -4.99 1.75
CA VAL A 32 3.87 -5.66 2.15
C VAL A 32 3.21 -6.35 0.96
N ALA A 33 3.20 -5.70 -0.20
CA ALA A 33 2.67 -6.28 -1.43
C ALA A 33 3.47 -7.51 -1.88
N ALA A 34 4.79 -7.45 -1.87
CA ALA A 34 5.65 -8.59 -2.18
C ALA A 34 5.40 -9.76 -1.22
N LEU A 35 5.29 -9.48 0.08
CA LEU A 35 4.96 -10.49 1.08
C LEU A 35 3.58 -11.11 0.83
N ALA A 36 2.57 -10.30 0.48
CA ALA A 36 1.25 -10.81 0.12
C ALA A 36 1.28 -11.71 -1.12
N VAL A 37 2.10 -11.38 -2.12
CA VAL A 37 2.30 -12.24 -3.30
C VAL A 37 2.89 -13.59 -2.87
N VAL A 38 3.97 -13.59 -2.10
CA VAL A 38 4.63 -14.82 -1.65
C VAL A 38 3.74 -15.66 -0.73
N LEU A 39 2.99 -15.05 0.19
CA LEU A 39 2.20 -15.81 1.18
C LEU A 39 0.81 -16.21 0.69
N ILE A 40 0.25 -15.53 -0.31
CA ILE A 40 -1.15 -15.73 -0.72
C ILE A 40 -1.25 -16.14 -2.19
N VAL A 41 -0.62 -15.38 -3.08
CA VAL A 41 -0.74 -15.56 -4.54
C VAL A 41 0.02 -16.79 -4.99
N VAL A 42 1.27 -16.96 -4.56
CA VAL A 42 2.11 -18.11 -4.93
C VAL A 42 1.47 -19.44 -4.54
N PRO A 43 1.00 -19.66 -3.29
CA PRO A 43 0.35 -20.92 -2.95
C PRO A 43 -0.91 -21.16 -3.77
N LYS A 44 -1.72 -20.12 -4.01
CA LYS A 44 -2.95 -20.25 -4.79
C LYS A 44 -2.66 -20.62 -6.25
N ALA A 45 -1.67 -19.98 -6.88
CA ALA A 45 -1.32 -20.21 -8.27
C ALA A 45 -0.68 -21.59 -8.50
N THR A 46 0.03 -22.12 -7.49
CA THR A 46 0.73 -23.41 -7.56
C THR A 46 -0.09 -24.59 -7.00
N GLY A 47 -1.29 -24.33 -6.48
CA GLY A 47 -2.08 -25.34 -5.76
C GLY A 47 -1.48 -25.76 -4.41
N SER A 48 -0.52 -24.99 -3.88
CA SER A 48 0.11 -25.25 -2.60
C SER A 48 -0.81 -24.91 -1.42
N MET A 49 -0.63 -25.63 -0.31
CA MET A 49 -1.44 -25.53 0.89
C MET A 49 -0.66 -24.83 2.00
N PRO A 50 -1.11 -23.66 2.48
CA PRO A 50 -0.52 -23.03 3.65
C PRO A 50 -1.01 -23.73 4.93
N LEU A 51 -0.09 -24.20 5.76
CA LEU A 51 -0.36 -24.88 7.03
C LEU A 51 0.45 -24.24 8.16
N THR A 52 -0.05 -24.32 9.38
CA THR A 52 0.67 -23.82 10.56
C THR A 52 1.16 -25.00 11.39
N VAL A 53 2.43 -24.99 11.77
CA VAL A 53 3.00 -25.99 12.68
C VAL A 53 2.41 -25.78 14.08
N LEU A 54 1.85 -26.84 14.66
CA LEU A 54 1.18 -26.78 15.97
C LEU A 54 1.99 -27.44 17.09
N THR A 55 2.90 -28.35 16.75
CA THR A 55 3.63 -29.19 17.72
C THR A 55 5.13 -28.98 17.60
N GLN A 56 5.87 -29.42 18.62
CA GLN A 56 7.32 -29.33 18.70
C GLN A 56 8.06 -30.49 18.02
N SER A 57 7.33 -31.38 17.31
CA SER A 57 7.88 -32.58 16.67
C SER A 57 8.96 -32.30 15.63
N MET A 58 8.94 -31.11 15.03
CA MET A 58 9.89 -30.69 14.00
C MET A 58 10.92 -29.67 14.53
N GLU A 59 11.03 -29.47 15.84
CA GLU A 59 12.11 -28.63 16.37
C GLU A 59 13.50 -29.27 16.14
N PRO A 60 14.56 -28.46 15.95
CA PRO A 60 14.55 -27.00 15.84
C PRO A 60 14.25 -26.49 14.41
N THR A 61 14.03 -27.37 13.43
CA THR A 61 13.96 -26.96 12.01
C THR A 61 12.68 -26.21 11.67
N LEU A 62 11.55 -26.61 12.25
CA LEU A 62 10.23 -25.98 12.09
C LEU A 62 9.56 -25.85 13.46
N PRO A 63 9.87 -24.78 14.23
CA PRO A 63 9.24 -24.54 15.52
C PRO A 63 7.71 -24.32 15.41
N PRO A 64 6.95 -24.55 16.49
CA PRO A 64 5.54 -24.21 16.55
C PRO A 64 5.27 -22.77 16.14
N GLY A 65 4.16 -22.52 15.43
CA GLY A 65 3.85 -21.21 14.88
C GLY A 65 4.55 -20.89 13.55
N THR A 66 5.34 -21.81 13.00
CA THR A 66 5.87 -21.68 11.63
C THR A 66 4.76 -21.87 10.58
N LEU A 67 4.73 -21.00 9.58
CA LEU A 67 3.90 -21.17 8.38
C LEU A 67 4.64 -22.04 7.37
N LEU A 68 4.05 -23.16 6.98
CA LEU A 68 4.53 -24.04 5.91
C LEU A 68 3.73 -23.79 4.65
N VAL A 69 4.40 -23.73 3.50
CA VAL A 69 3.75 -23.83 2.20
C VAL A 69 4.10 -25.17 1.60
N VAL A 70 3.09 -26.04 1.53
CA VAL A 70 3.21 -27.42 1.09
C VAL A 70 2.79 -27.51 -0.37
N ARG A 71 3.71 -27.92 -1.24
CA ARG A 71 3.47 -28.05 -2.67
C ARG A 71 3.08 -29.49 -3.01
N PRO A 72 1.98 -29.71 -3.75
CA PRO A 72 1.69 -31.01 -4.34
C PRO A 72 2.89 -31.46 -5.17
N THR A 73 3.47 -32.60 -4.82
CA THR A 73 4.70 -33.10 -5.42
C THR A 73 4.44 -34.55 -5.84
N PRO A 74 4.79 -34.96 -7.07
CA PRO A 74 4.69 -36.35 -7.49
C PRO A 74 5.42 -37.26 -6.51
N VAL A 75 4.82 -38.39 -6.16
CA VAL A 75 5.40 -39.32 -5.18
C VAL A 75 6.73 -39.89 -5.61
N ASP A 76 7.01 -39.88 -6.92
CA ASP A 76 8.27 -40.34 -7.49
C ASP A 76 9.44 -39.39 -7.22
N ASP A 77 9.13 -38.12 -7.00
CA ASP A 77 10.10 -37.06 -6.73
C ASP A 77 10.43 -36.92 -5.25
N ILE A 78 9.67 -37.57 -4.36
CA ILE A 78 9.90 -37.54 -2.91
C ILE A 78 11.13 -38.36 -2.56
N ARG A 79 12.07 -37.76 -1.83
CA ARG A 79 13.35 -38.36 -1.44
C ARG A 79 13.53 -38.38 0.08
N VAL A 80 14.45 -39.22 0.52
CA VAL A 80 14.94 -39.21 1.90
C VAL A 80 15.49 -37.81 2.21
N GLY A 81 15.09 -37.27 3.36
CA GLY A 81 15.43 -35.91 3.79
C GLY A 81 14.33 -34.88 3.53
N ASP A 82 13.38 -35.14 2.64
CA ASP A 82 12.25 -34.22 2.40
C ASP A 82 11.34 -34.15 3.63
N VAL A 83 10.81 -32.96 3.92
CA VAL A 83 9.73 -32.79 4.89
C VAL A 83 8.41 -32.87 4.14
N VAL A 84 7.62 -33.89 4.43
CA VAL A 84 6.33 -34.14 3.78
C VAL A 84 5.20 -33.87 4.76
N THR A 85 4.10 -33.33 4.24
CA THR A 85 2.83 -33.30 4.97
C THR A 85 1.97 -34.47 4.50
N TYR A 86 1.45 -35.22 5.45
CA TYR A 86 0.63 -36.40 5.19
C TYR A 86 -0.59 -36.44 6.11
N GLN A 87 -1.61 -37.18 5.68
CA GLN A 87 -2.77 -37.46 6.51
C GLN A 87 -2.50 -38.65 7.43
N ILE A 88 -2.80 -38.48 8.73
CA ILE A 88 -2.70 -39.55 9.72
C ILE A 88 -3.59 -40.73 9.32
N VAL A 89 -4.83 -40.40 8.92
CA VAL A 89 -5.82 -41.36 8.40
C VAL A 89 -6.23 -40.90 7.01
N SER A 90 -6.09 -41.77 6.02
CA SER A 90 -6.43 -41.45 4.63
C SER A 90 -7.87 -40.95 4.52
N GLY A 91 -8.06 -39.84 3.81
CA GLY A 91 -9.38 -39.20 3.60
C GLY A 91 -9.82 -38.25 4.73
N GLN A 92 -9.13 -38.21 5.86
CA GLN A 92 -9.46 -37.31 6.96
C GLN A 92 -8.68 -35.98 6.88
N PRO A 93 -9.23 -34.86 7.40
CA PRO A 93 -8.59 -33.55 7.28
C PRO A 93 -7.33 -33.39 8.15
N ALA A 94 -7.15 -34.25 9.16
CA ALA A 94 -6.01 -34.17 10.07
C ALA A 94 -4.70 -34.53 9.36
N VAL A 95 -3.73 -33.61 9.43
CA VAL A 95 -2.42 -33.75 8.78
C VAL A 95 -1.28 -33.50 9.75
N VAL A 96 -0.15 -34.15 9.49
CA VAL A 96 1.12 -34.01 10.22
C VAL A 96 2.23 -33.78 9.20
N SER A 97 3.29 -33.06 9.59
CA SER A 97 4.46 -32.85 8.74
C SER A 97 5.69 -33.43 9.39
N HIS A 98 6.36 -34.37 8.74
CA HIS A 98 7.55 -35.06 9.25
C HIS A 98 8.56 -35.32 8.13
N ARG A 99 9.80 -35.63 8.50
CA ARG A 99 10.88 -35.87 7.54
C ARG A 99 10.89 -37.33 7.08
N VAL A 100 11.07 -37.52 5.78
CA VAL A 100 11.28 -38.84 5.18
C VAL A 100 12.64 -39.38 5.60
N VAL A 101 12.65 -40.51 6.30
CA VAL A 101 13.89 -41.20 6.70
C VAL A 101 14.17 -42.44 5.87
N SER A 102 13.15 -43.03 5.26
CA SER A 102 13.32 -44.08 4.24
C SER A 102 12.18 -44.09 3.24
N VAL A 103 12.49 -44.57 2.04
CA VAL A 103 11.53 -44.80 0.95
C VAL A 103 11.67 -46.26 0.52
N SER A 104 10.56 -46.97 0.51
CA SER A 104 10.49 -48.37 0.11
C SER A 104 9.49 -48.54 -1.02
N SER A 105 9.78 -49.45 -1.96
CA SER A 105 8.88 -49.82 -3.04
C SER A 105 8.47 -51.28 -2.88
N SER A 106 7.17 -51.55 -2.96
CA SER A 106 6.62 -52.90 -3.00
C SER A 106 6.79 -53.51 -4.41
N SER A 107 6.65 -54.83 -4.52
CA SER A 107 6.74 -55.58 -5.77
C SER A 107 5.67 -55.18 -6.81
N ASN A 108 4.56 -54.59 -6.36
CA ASN A 108 3.51 -54.02 -7.20
C ASN A 108 3.80 -52.56 -7.64
N GLY A 109 4.95 -51.99 -7.27
CA GLY A 109 5.34 -50.62 -7.60
C GLY A 109 4.82 -49.56 -6.62
N GLU A 110 4.08 -49.93 -5.58
CA GLU A 110 3.61 -48.97 -4.58
C GLU A 110 4.75 -48.48 -3.67
N ARG A 111 4.85 -47.15 -3.51
CA ARG A 111 5.80 -46.53 -2.58
C ARG A 111 5.20 -46.36 -1.18
N THR A 112 6.03 -46.68 -0.19
CA THR A 112 5.78 -46.40 1.22
C THR A 112 6.93 -45.59 1.80
N PHE A 113 6.61 -44.76 2.78
CA PHE A 113 7.53 -43.80 3.38
C PHE A 113 7.59 -44.03 4.88
N VAL A 114 8.78 -44.16 5.44
CA VAL A 114 8.96 -44.07 6.89
C VAL A 114 9.28 -42.63 7.21
N LEU A 115 8.48 -42.03 8.09
CA LEU A 115 8.58 -40.64 8.48
C LEU A 115 9.01 -40.52 9.94
N LYS A 116 9.64 -39.40 10.27
CA LYS A 116 10.06 -39.09 11.63
C LYS A 116 10.05 -37.58 11.84
N GLY A 117 9.48 -37.14 12.97
CA GLY A 117 9.67 -35.77 13.44
C GLY A 117 11.12 -35.51 13.85
N ASP A 118 11.69 -34.38 13.45
CA ASP A 118 13.11 -34.05 13.72
C ASP A 118 13.46 -34.08 15.22
N ASN A 119 12.49 -33.78 16.09
CA ASN A 119 12.61 -33.80 17.55
C ASN A 119 12.12 -35.12 18.19
N ASN A 120 11.66 -36.09 17.40
CA ASN A 120 11.18 -37.36 17.94
C ASN A 120 12.35 -38.32 18.17
N ALA A 121 12.29 -39.16 19.20
CA ALA A 121 13.30 -40.19 19.43
C ALA A 121 13.23 -41.31 18.37
N GLN A 122 12.01 -41.74 18.07
CA GLN A 122 11.71 -42.87 17.16
C GLN A 122 10.99 -42.38 15.91
N ALA A 123 11.02 -43.20 14.86
CA ALA A 123 10.20 -42.99 13.68
C ALA A 123 8.71 -43.20 13.99
N ASP A 124 7.86 -42.70 13.10
CA ASP A 124 6.42 -42.91 13.22
C ASP A 124 6.08 -44.41 13.12
N PRO A 125 5.09 -44.88 13.90
CA PRO A 125 4.85 -46.31 14.10
C PRO A 125 4.36 -47.05 12.85
N ALA A 126 3.73 -46.34 11.91
CA ALA A 126 3.19 -46.91 10.69
C ALA A 126 3.84 -46.27 9.45
N PRO A 127 4.28 -47.06 8.46
CA PRO A 127 4.66 -46.53 7.16
C PRO A 127 3.50 -45.77 6.51
N VAL A 128 3.83 -44.66 5.86
CA VAL A 128 2.87 -43.80 5.17
C VAL A 128 2.82 -44.19 3.70
N THR A 129 1.61 -44.36 3.18
CA THR A 129 1.39 -44.70 1.77
C THR A 129 1.32 -43.44 0.90
N ALA A 130 1.59 -43.60 -0.40
CA ALA A 130 1.50 -42.53 -1.40
C ALA A 130 0.19 -41.71 -1.33
N VAL A 131 -0.97 -42.37 -1.10
CA VAL A 131 -2.30 -41.70 -1.06
C VAL A 131 -2.49 -40.77 0.15
N GLN A 132 -1.71 -40.98 1.22
CA GLN A 132 -1.77 -40.15 2.41
C GLN A 132 -0.96 -38.86 2.25
N ILE A 133 0.04 -38.84 1.36
CA ILE A 133 0.90 -37.67 1.14
C ILE A 133 0.08 -36.55 0.50
N ARG A 134 0.17 -35.35 1.10
CA ARG A 134 -0.47 -34.13 0.60
C ARG A 134 0.52 -33.25 -0.17
N GLY A 135 1.81 -33.38 0.11
CA GLY A 135 2.88 -32.74 -0.62
C GLY A 135 4.16 -32.61 0.19
N VAL A 136 5.12 -31.90 -0.37
CA VAL A 136 6.42 -31.60 0.23
C VAL A 136 6.42 -30.14 0.67
N VAL A 137 7.01 -29.86 1.83
CA VAL A 137 7.24 -28.48 2.30
C VAL A 137 8.20 -27.79 1.32
N TRP A 138 7.70 -26.74 0.66
CA TRP A 138 8.48 -26.00 -0.33
C TRP A 138 9.26 -24.85 0.30
N TYR A 139 8.62 -24.11 1.20
CA TYR A 139 9.26 -23.10 2.03
C TYR A 139 8.51 -22.95 3.34
N SER A 140 9.21 -22.41 4.34
CA SER A 140 8.67 -22.12 5.66
C SER A 140 8.98 -20.68 6.05
N VAL A 141 8.08 -20.10 6.85
CA VAL A 141 8.25 -18.76 7.41
C VAL A 141 7.99 -18.84 8.91
N PRO A 142 9.05 -18.84 9.74
CA PRO A 142 8.93 -18.87 11.20
C PRO A 142 8.13 -17.68 11.72
N GLU A 143 7.50 -17.83 12.90
CA GLU A 143 6.82 -16.74 13.63
C GLU A 143 5.65 -16.06 12.90
N ILE A 144 5.23 -16.54 11.72
CA ILE A 144 4.16 -15.96 10.90
C ILE A 144 2.90 -16.86 10.83
N GLY A 145 2.86 -17.96 11.57
CA GLY A 145 1.71 -18.88 11.62
C GLY A 145 0.39 -18.24 12.05
N ILE A 146 0.43 -17.15 12.83
CA ILE A 146 -0.76 -16.34 13.18
C ILE A 146 -1.38 -15.71 11.94
N VAL A 147 -0.56 -15.30 10.96
CA VAL A 147 -1.02 -14.71 9.70
C VAL A 147 -1.87 -15.71 8.91
N ASN A 148 -1.59 -17.01 9.00
CA ASN A 148 -2.40 -18.02 8.31
C ASN A 148 -3.86 -18.05 8.81
N GLN A 149 -4.10 -17.90 10.11
CA GLN A 149 -5.47 -17.85 10.65
C GLN A 149 -6.22 -16.62 10.13
N VAL A 150 -5.54 -15.47 10.04
CA VAL A 150 -6.10 -14.23 9.47
C VAL A 150 -6.35 -14.39 7.96
N VAL A 151 -5.40 -14.97 7.23
CA VAL A 151 -5.46 -15.12 5.77
C VAL A 151 -6.50 -16.14 5.34
N ASN A 152 -6.62 -17.30 6.00
CA ASN A 152 -7.64 -18.29 5.64
C ASN A 152 -9.06 -17.77 5.91
N GLY A 153 -9.28 -17.01 6.99
CA GLY A 153 -10.58 -16.37 7.26
C GLY A 153 -10.93 -15.22 6.31
N SER A 154 -9.93 -14.59 5.69
CA SER A 154 -10.08 -13.34 4.92
C SER A 154 -9.73 -13.45 3.43
N ARG A 155 -9.46 -14.68 2.93
CA ARG A 155 -8.84 -14.93 1.62
C ARG A 155 -9.64 -14.36 0.44
N SER A 156 -10.97 -14.34 0.53
CA SER A 156 -11.85 -13.85 -0.55
C SER A 156 -11.78 -12.34 -0.77
N TRP A 157 -11.49 -11.55 0.26
CA TRP A 157 -11.42 -10.09 0.13
C TRP A 157 -9.99 -9.56 0.14
N LEU A 158 -9.04 -10.27 0.76
CA LEU A 158 -7.64 -9.86 0.83
C LEU A 158 -6.99 -9.77 -0.56
N VAL A 159 -7.20 -10.76 -1.43
CA VAL A 159 -6.60 -10.79 -2.77
C VAL A 159 -7.03 -9.60 -3.64
N PRO A 160 -8.34 -9.32 -3.84
CA PRO A 160 -8.75 -8.14 -4.59
C PRO A 160 -8.40 -6.83 -3.86
N ALA A 161 -8.36 -6.80 -2.53
CA ALA A 161 -7.96 -5.61 -1.79
C ALA A 161 -6.49 -5.24 -2.03
N VAL A 162 -5.57 -6.20 -1.97
CA VAL A 162 -4.14 -5.96 -2.25
C VAL A 162 -3.95 -5.50 -3.70
N ALA A 163 -4.62 -6.15 -4.65
CA ALA A 163 -4.60 -5.73 -6.05
C ALA A 163 -5.15 -4.30 -6.24
N GLY A 164 -6.27 -3.98 -5.58
CA GLY A 164 -6.87 -2.65 -5.62
C GLY A 164 -5.97 -1.57 -5.02
N VAL A 165 -5.30 -1.84 -3.90
CA VAL A 165 -4.36 -0.90 -3.27
C VAL A 165 -3.16 -0.64 -4.19
N LEU A 166 -2.62 -1.66 -4.84
CA LEU A 166 -1.51 -1.51 -5.78
C LEU A 166 -1.90 -0.69 -7.01
N LEU A 167 -3.08 -0.96 -7.58
CA LEU A 167 -3.60 -0.19 -8.73
C LEU A 167 -3.90 1.26 -8.35
N ALA A 168 -4.51 1.49 -7.17
CA ALA A 168 -4.76 2.82 -6.66
C ALA A 168 -3.46 3.59 -6.41
N TYR A 169 -2.45 2.94 -5.84
CA TYR A 169 -1.14 3.54 -5.63
C TYR A 169 -0.46 3.91 -6.96
N GLY A 170 -0.49 3.02 -7.94
CA GLY A 170 -0.01 3.31 -9.30
C GLY A 170 -0.72 4.51 -9.94
N ALA A 171 -2.05 4.59 -9.81
CA ALA A 171 -2.84 5.71 -10.30
C ALA A 171 -2.49 7.04 -9.60
N VAL A 172 -2.26 7.01 -8.27
CA VAL A 172 -1.85 8.21 -7.50
C VAL A 172 -0.47 8.69 -7.94
N MET A 173 0.49 7.79 -8.18
CA MET A 173 1.82 8.17 -8.66
C MET A 173 1.79 8.72 -10.09
N MET A 174 0.98 8.12 -10.96
CA MET A 174 0.82 8.55 -12.34
C MET A 174 0.15 9.93 -12.43
N THR A 175 -0.88 10.19 -11.60
CA THR A 175 -1.54 11.50 -11.51
C THR A 175 -0.64 12.57 -10.88
N ALA A 176 0.10 12.26 -9.81
CA ALA A 176 1.08 13.19 -9.22
C ALA A 176 2.22 13.54 -10.20
N GLY A 177 2.69 12.56 -10.98
CA GLY A 177 3.64 12.76 -12.08
C GLY A 177 3.10 13.69 -13.16
N PHE A 178 1.86 13.45 -13.62
CA PHE A 178 1.23 14.26 -14.67
C PHE A 178 0.93 15.70 -14.23
N VAL A 179 0.44 15.89 -13.00
CA VAL A 179 0.14 17.22 -12.44
C VAL A 179 1.43 18.01 -12.20
N SER A 180 2.49 17.36 -11.73
CA SER A 180 3.80 18.03 -11.55
C SER A 180 4.46 18.37 -12.90
N ALA A 181 4.28 17.57 -13.95
CA ALA A 181 4.71 17.88 -15.31
C ALA A 181 3.92 19.05 -15.92
N ALA A 182 2.59 19.07 -15.74
CA ALA A 182 1.74 20.16 -16.22
C ALA A 182 2.05 21.50 -15.53
N ARG A 183 2.33 21.49 -14.21
CA ARG A 183 2.74 22.69 -13.47
C ARG A 183 4.08 23.25 -13.94
N ARG A 184 5.05 22.39 -14.28
CA ARG A 184 6.35 22.83 -14.83
C ARG A 184 6.19 23.54 -16.17
N ARG A 185 5.31 23.05 -17.05
CA ARG A 185 5.02 23.71 -18.34
C ARG A 185 4.40 25.09 -18.16
N ARG A 186 3.43 25.25 -17.25
CA ARG A 186 2.80 26.56 -16.96
C ARG A 186 3.74 27.55 -16.26
N ALA A 187 4.68 27.06 -15.44
CA ALA A 187 5.68 27.91 -14.81
C ALA A 187 6.74 28.42 -15.81
N GLY A 188 7.06 27.63 -16.85
CA GLY A 188 7.95 28.04 -17.93
C GLY A 188 7.37 29.14 -18.82
N THR A 189 6.08 29.06 -19.15
CA THR A 189 5.39 30.07 -19.98
C THR A 189 5.28 31.43 -19.31
N ASN A 190 4.89 31.47 -18.03
CA ASN A 190 4.83 32.73 -17.27
C ASN A 190 6.20 33.41 -17.15
N ARG A 191 7.31 32.64 -17.10
CA ARG A 191 8.66 33.20 -17.02
C ARG A 191 9.14 33.78 -18.35
N ALA A 192 8.71 33.18 -19.47
CA ALA A 192 8.98 33.68 -20.81
C ALA A 192 8.22 34.98 -21.11
N ASP A 193 6.95 35.09 -20.68
CA ASP A 193 6.16 36.31 -20.85
C ASP A 193 6.69 37.48 -20.03
N THR A 194 7.10 37.24 -18.77
CA THR A 194 7.69 38.31 -17.94
C THR A 194 9.04 38.79 -18.50
N SER A 195 9.85 37.91 -19.10
CA SER A 195 11.12 38.26 -19.75
C SER A 195 10.91 39.08 -21.05
N ARG A 196 9.88 38.75 -21.83
CA ARG A 196 9.50 39.55 -23.02
C ARG A 196 8.96 40.92 -22.64
N ALA A 197 8.19 41.01 -21.56
CA ALA A 197 7.65 42.28 -21.07
C ALA A 197 8.73 43.22 -20.52
N SER A 198 9.76 42.71 -19.83
CA SER A 198 10.88 43.54 -19.36
C SER A 198 11.78 44.00 -20.51
N THR A 199 11.98 43.16 -21.53
CA THR A 199 12.80 43.49 -22.71
C THR A 199 12.13 44.56 -23.59
N SER A 200 10.80 44.53 -23.73
CA SER A 200 10.06 45.55 -24.48
C SER A 200 10.01 46.91 -23.78
N HIS A 201 9.98 46.91 -22.44
CA HIS A 201 10.06 48.14 -21.64
C HIS A 201 11.46 48.77 -21.69
N GLY A 202 12.52 47.95 -21.68
CA GLY A 202 13.90 48.43 -21.87
C GLY A 202 14.14 49.06 -23.24
N ARG A 203 13.60 48.48 -24.32
CA ARG A 203 13.71 49.05 -25.69
C ARG A 203 12.91 50.34 -25.87
N ARG A 204 11.74 50.48 -25.25
CA ARG A 204 10.95 51.73 -25.29
C ARG A 204 11.61 52.87 -24.51
N SER A 205 12.27 52.56 -23.39
CA SER A 205 13.01 53.56 -22.62
C SER A 205 14.27 54.06 -23.35
N ALA A 206 14.92 53.20 -24.14
CA ALA A 206 16.03 53.59 -25.01
C ALA A 206 15.58 54.46 -26.20
N ALA A 207 14.42 54.16 -26.79
CA ALA A 207 13.87 54.96 -27.90
C ALA A 207 13.47 56.38 -27.47
N HIS A 208 12.88 56.55 -26.28
CA HIS A 208 12.51 57.88 -25.77
C HIS A 208 13.70 58.75 -25.30
N HIS A 209 14.88 58.17 -25.10
CA HIS A 209 16.07 58.96 -24.76
C HIS A 209 16.78 59.54 -25.99
N VAL A 210 16.55 58.96 -27.18
CA VAL A 210 17.12 59.47 -28.44
C VAL A 210 16.30 60.63 -29.02
N GLU A 211 15.00 60.69 -28.73
CA GLU A 211 14.09 61.69 -29.31
C GLU A 211 13.98 63.01 -28.51
N ARG A 212 14.73 63.19 -27.43
CA ARG A 212 14.68 64.40 -26.57
C ARG A 212 15.81 65.41 -26.80
N THR A 213 16.57 65.28 -27.87
CA THR A 213 17.59 66.26 -28.26
C THR A 213 17.14 66.88 -29.58
N THR A 214 17.09 68.21 -29.66
CA THR A 214 16.43 69.03 -30.73
C THR A 214 14.92 69.18 -30.46
N THR A 215 14.31 70.35 -30.27
CA THR A 215 14.64 71.74 -30.63
C THR A 215 14.04 72.72 -29.61
N GLU A 216 14.76 73.80 -29.39
CA GLU A 216 14.50 74.94 -28.51
C GLU A 216 13.67 76.04 -29.23
N THR A 217 12.94 76.84 -28.43
CA THR A 217 12.62 78.28 -28.64
C THR A 217 11.50 78.61 -29.66
N THR A 218 10.36 79.25 -29.33
CA THR A 218 10.18 80.57 -28.69
C THR A 218 8.70 80.79 -28.26
N THR A 219 8.47 81.50 -27.15
CA THR A 219 7.18 82.00 -26.57
C THR A 219 6.97 83.50 -26.94
N PRO A 220 5.99 84.31 -26.43
CA PRO A 220 4.67 84.10 -25.78
C PRO A 220 3.54 85.09 -26.22
N THR A 221 2.40 85.11 -25.48
CA THR A 221 1.47 86.25 -25.17
C THR A 221 0.07 86.10 -25.84
N ARG A 222 -1.13 86.19 -25.21
CA ARG A 222 -1.64 86.88 -24.00
C ARG A 222 -3.03 86.32 -23.55
N SER A 223 -3.22 86.25 -22.22
CA SER A 223 -4.35 86.73 -21.37
C SER A 223 -5.82 86.26 -21.41
N ARG A 224 -6.32 86.16 -20.15
CA ARG A 224 -7.66 86.42 -19.54
C ARG A 224 -8.52 85.17 -19.28
N LEU A 225 -8.87 84.79 -18.05
CA LEU A 225 -9.60 85.39 -16.89
C LEU A 225 -11.08 84.94 -16.83
N GLY A 226 -11.49 84.39 -15.67
CA GLY A 226 -12.87 84.05 -15.28
C GLY A 226 -13.05 82.53 -15.05
N GLY A 227 -13.14 82.03 -13.82
CA GLY A 227 -14.35 81.97 -12.98
C GLY A 227 -15.09 80.63 -13.23
N ARG A 228 -15.74 79.90 -12.33
CA ARG A 228 -16.15 80.03 -10.93
C ARG A 228 -16.93 78.72 -10.59
N ASP A 229 -16.81 78.23 -9.35
CA ASP A 229 -17.73 77.40 -8.52
C ASP A 229 -18.28 76.02 -8.96
N GLY A 230 -18.35 75.10 -7.95
CA GLY A 230 -19.35 74.01 -7.85
C GLY A 230 -18.77 72.62 -7.53
N ARG A 231 -18.45 72.28 -6.27
CA ARG A 231 -19.29 71.63 -5.22
C ARG A 231 -19.59 70.12 -5.37
N SER A 232 -19.54 69.47 -4.19
CA SER A 232 -20.20 68.23 -3.72
C SER A 232 -19.38 66.92 -3.85
N ALA A 233 -18.70 66.44 -2.79
CA ALA A 233 -19.18 65.78 -1.55
C ALA A 233 -19.58 64.30 -1.78
N ALA A 234 -18.79 63.35 -1.25
CA ALA A 234 -19.07 62.55 -0.03
C ALA A 234 -20.01 61.35 -0.29
N GLY A 235 -19.91 60.15 0.27
CA GLY A 235 -19.06 59.51 1.28
C GLY A 235 -19.22 57.98 1.12
N ALA A 236 -18.25 57.17 1.54
CA ALA A 236 -18.21 56.47 2.83
C ALA A 236 -19.25 55.32 2.98
N GLY A 237 -18.78 54.09 3.23
CA GLY A 237 -19.65 53.01 3.70
C GLY A 237 -19.08 51.59 3.65
N ALA A 238 -18.33 51.21 4.68
CA ALA A 238 -18.13 49.83 5.15
C ALA A 238 -18.39 49.85 6.68
N PRO A 239 -18.34 48.75 7.47
CA PRO A 239 -18.65 47.31 7.28
C PRO A 239 -19.49 46.72 8.47
N ARG A 240 -19.84 45.42 8.49
CA ARG A 240 -20.05 44.52 9.69
C ARG A 240 -20.61 43.14 9.25
N ARG A 241 -20.02 41.97 9.56
CA ARG A 241 -19.90 41.14 10.79
C ARG A 241 -21.20 40.45 11.29
N SER A 242 -21.22 39.10 11.30
CA SER A 242 -21.51 38.16 12.42
C SER A 242 -21.76 36.73 11.86
N ARG A 243 -20.98 35.69 12.22
CA ARG A 243 -21.11 34.69 13.33
C ARG A 243 -22.31 33.74 13.24
N SER A 244 -22.05 32.42 13.36
CA SER A 244 -22.64 31.44 14.34
C SER A 244 -22.56 29.99 13.79
N THR A 245 -21.74 29.08 14.33
CA THR A 245 -22.00 28.01 15.35
C THR A 245 -22.17 26.59 14.78
N ALA A 246 -21.35 25.66 15.28
CA ALA A 246 -21.54 24.19 15.29
C ALA A 246 -22.30 23.76 16.58
N PRO A 247 -22.33 22.50 17.08
CA PRO A 247 -22.11 21.14 16.52
C PRO A 247 -23.19 20.11 16.98
N ARG A 248 -23.15 18.81 16.56
CA ARG A 248 -23.48 17.67 17.46
C ARG A 248 -23.12 16.25 16.96
N ARG A 249 -22.75 15.41 17.94
CA ARG A 249 -22.37 13.99 17.89
C ARG A 249 -23.57 13.03 17.97
N GLY A 250 -23.39 11.79 17.49
CA GLY A 250 -24.16 10.61 17.92
C GLY A 250 -23.60 9.29 17.36
N ARG A 251 -23.08 8.40 18.22
CA ARG A 251 -22.86 6.95 17.99
C ARG A 251 -23.95 6.15 18.76
N PRO A 252 -23.87 4.80 18.87
CA PRO A 252 -24.45 3.80 17.96
C PRO A 252 -25.53 2.94 18.66
N ARG A 253 -26.29 2.11 17.92
CA ARG A 253 -27.15 1.07 18.52
C ARG A 253 -26.84 -0.32 17.98
N ARG A 254 -26.43 -1.20 18.91
CA ARG A 254 -26.45 -2.67 18.82
C ARG A 254 -27.90 -3.15 18.76
N SER A 255 -28.19 -4.13 17.90
CA SER A 255 -29.34 -5.02 18.07
C SER A 255 -28.85 -6.47 18.12
N THR A 256 -29.21 -7.11 19.22
CA THR A 256 -28.98 -8.52 19.54
C THR A 256 -29.98 -9.39 18.81
N ARG A 257 -29.50 -10.33 18.00
CA ARG A 257 -30.32 -11.40 17.41
C ARG A 257 -30.37 -12.58 18.39
N ARG A 258 -31.50 -12.73 19.08
CA ARG A 258 -31.87 -13.98 19.78
C ARG A 258 -32.32 -14.99 18.71
N VAL A 259 -31.67 -16.14 18.61
CA VAL A 259 -32.24 -17.33 17.98
C VAL A 259 -32.48 -18.34 19.08
N ARG A 260 -33.75 -18.73 19.21
CA ARG A 260 -34.31 -19.62 20.21
C ARG A 260 -34.03 -21.07 19.76
N ALA A 261 -33.62 -21.89 20.72
CA ALA A 261 -33.43 -23.33 20.57
C ALA A 261 -34.74 -24.01 20.15
N ALA A 262 -34.64 -24.92 19.17
CA ALA A 262 -35.67 -25.89 18.86
C ALA A 262 -35.30 -27.19 19.58
N GLU A 263 -36.05 -27.51 20.63
CA GLU A 263 -36.09 -28.81 21.28
C GLU A 263 -36.80 -29.80 20.36
N GLY A 264 -36.09 -30.85 19.95
CA GLY A 264 -36.63 -32.00 19.26
C GLY A 264 -36.20 -33.28 19.97
N ARG A 265 -37.07 -33.80 20.85
CA ARG A 265 -37.15 -35.25 21.10
C ARG A 265 -37.87 -35.88 19.90
N PRO A 266 -37.52 -37.11 19.46
CA PRO A 266 -38.28 -38.26 19.98
C PRO A 266 -37.55 -39.62 20.03
N ARG A 267 -38.04 -40.45 20.94
CA ARG A 267 -38.31 -41.90 20.81
C ARG A 267 -37.14 -42.88 20.74
N ASP A 268 -36.96 -43.55 21.87
CA ASP A 268 -36.74 -45.00 21.97
C ASP A 268 -37.84 -45.75 21.18
N PRO A 269 -37.51 -46.84 20.46
CA PRO A 269 -38.00 -48.13 20.95
C PRO A 269 -37.06 -49.33 20.71
N SER A 270 -37.15 -50.28 21.65
CA SER A 270 -36.85 -51.73 21.58
C SER A 270 -35.44 -52.16 22.00
#